data_AF-A0A2K0TX55-F1
#
_entry.id   AF-A0A2K0TX55-F1
#
_cell.length_a   1.000
_cell.length_b   1.000
_cell.length_c   1.000
_cell.angle_alpha   90.00
_cell.angle_beta   90.00
_cell.angle_gamma   90.00
#
_symmetry.space_group_name_H-M   'P 1'
#
loop_
_entity.id
_entity.type
_entity.pdbx_description
1 polymer ?
#
loop_
_entity_poly.entity_id
_entity_poly.type
_entity_poly.pdbx_seq_one_letter_code
_entity_poly.pdbx_strand_id
1 'polypeptide(L)'
;MMRHILYLVSLLQRETAPPDLNSDGASDEEEDEPSDYDDGDRDEDNDGDEEDYLTDYEGLEVGNRSNESNEDHDRNRGEDAKDTDPAFSLPSGLWLHLSEAIFQLSMIFWTYQEPTGDMSASAIIHFTAALGIHGSSFAFHSAHASSSRLAALVWIGRLLFLEYAVPVYAYNTLDLAWPCRTAYPSQPDRISFIRCKSLLRGCYTPFGELIELKAFAKSIVKREGVPGNLAWAPDGRSFTIGDDKTVRLSEFCEIHHKAVKAVQEQVGEMLLGWEPDIDVSAIRDDLTYRKAGWSFIDKIENNLVDIWKTLLHRLQKSSFRGTPFTKSGHWNAETCHKYLSAGTELNKSAFAAIHFRAGLPGRGTEVTSIRYLNSKLSNVFFYDGQMIIVISYNKARASNNYAFYIVRYVPADLSLSLVYQNSGSPDSSQYTRI
;
A
#
# COMPACT_ATOMS: atom_id res chain seq x y z
N MET A 1 -5.23 -34.60 18.79
CA MET A 1 -4.98 -33.15 18.64
C MET A 1 -6.17 -32.29 19.04
N MET A 2 -7.33 -32.33 18.36
CA MET A 2 -8.49 -31.49 18.74
C MET A 2 -8.92 -31.63 20.21
N ARG A 3 -8.97 -32.86 20.76
CA ARG A 3 -9.25 -33.07 22.20
C ARG A 3 -8.24 -32.38 23.13
N HIS A 4 -6.97 -32.32 22.73
CA HIS A 4 -5.92 -31.66 23.51
C HIS A 4 -6.08 -30.14 23.47
N ILE A 5 -6.38 -29.57 22.30
CA ILE A 5 -6.70 -28.14 22.16
C ILE A 5 -7.91 -27.77 23.01
N LEU A 6 -9.00 -28.54 22.95
CA LEU A 6 -10.19 -28.29 23.78
C LEU A 6 -9.87 -28.39 25.29
N TYR A 7 -9.01 -29.32 25.67
CA TYR A 7 -8.52 -29.41 27.05
C TYR A 7 -7.73 -28.15 27.46
N LEU A 8 -6.79 -27.68 26.64
CA LEU A 8 -6.04 -26.43 26.92
C LEU A 8 -6.95 -25.21 27.01
N VAL A 9 -7.95 -25.10 26.12
CA VAL A 9 -8.97 -24.04 26.17
C VAL A 9 -9.75 -24.11 27.49
N SER A 10 -10.17 -25.31 27.91
CA SER A 10 -10.89 -25.47 29.18
C SER A 10 -10.06 -25.09 30.41
N LEU A 11 -8.75 -25.30 30.38
CA LEU A 11 -7.84 -24.87 31.44
C LEU A 11 -7.68 -23.35 31.46
N LEU A 12 -7.52 -22.73 30.29
CA LEU A 12 -7.44 -21.27 30.17
C LEU A 12 -8.70 -20.57 30.68
N GLN A 13 -9.89 -21.10 30.32
CA GLN A 13 -11.16 -20.58 30.82
C GLN A 13 -11.26 -20.64 32.34
N ARG A 14 -10.69 -21.67 32.98
CA ARG A 14 -10.64 -21.81 34.45
C ARG A 14 -9.63 -20.88 35.11
N GLU A 15 -8.50 -20.55 34.46
CA GLU A 15 -7.55 -19.55 34.96
C GLU A 15 -8.11 -18.12 34.88
N THR A 16 -9.01 -17.86 33.92
CA THR A 16 -9.67 -16.57 33.75
C THR A 16 -10.98 -16.42 34.52
N ALA A 17 -11.51 -17.51 35.08
CA ALA A 17 -12.74 -17.48 35.87
C ALA A 17 -12.47 -16.84 37.25
N PRO A 18 -13.26 -15.83 37.68
CA PRO A 18 -13.15 -15.32 39.05
C PRO A 18 -13.48 -16.43 40.07
N PRO A 19 -12.87 -16.44 41.26
CA PRO A 19 -13.12 -17.48 42.25
C PRO A 19 -14.59 -17.44 42.72
N ASP A 20 -15.32 -18.53 42.46
CA ASP A 20 -16.77 -18.67 42.69
C ASP A 20 -17.20 -18.41 44.15
N LEU A 21 -18.19 -17.53 44.31
CA LEU A 21 -19.16 -17.56 45.40
C LEU A 21 -20.34 -18.41 44.93
N ASN A 22 -20.52 -19.60 45.52
CA ASN A 22 -21.71 -20.43 45.31
C ASN A 22 -23.00 -19.69 45.68
N SER A 23 -23.99 -19.69 44.78
CA SER A 23 -25.40 -19.98 45.09
C SER A 23 -26.27 -19.95 43.83
N ASP A 24 -26.77 -21.14 43.46
CA ASP A 24 -28.05 -21.48 42.83
C ASP A 24 -28.93 -20.36 42.22
N GLY A 25 -29.33 -20.55 40.96
CA GLY A 25 -30.52 -19.91 40.40
C GLY A 25 -30.54 -19.81 38.87
N ALA A 26 -31.42 -20.59 38.24
CA ALA A 26 -31.69 -20.68 36.82
C ALA A 26 -31.94 -19.34 36.07
N SER A 27 -31.58 -19.27 34.78
CA SER A 27 -32.51 -19.23 33.64
C SER A 27 -31.74 -19.08 32.31
N ASP A 28 -32.09 -19.93 31.35
CA ASP A 28 -31.73 -19.81 29.94
C ASP A 28 -32.50 -18.63 29.33
N GLU A 29 -31.79 -17.63 28.82
CA GLU A 29 -32.31 -16.71 27.79
C GLU A 29 -31.22 -16.53 26.72
N GLU A 30 -31.45 -17.13 25.56
CA GLU A 30 -30.69 -16.88 24.34
C GLU A 30 -31.08 -15.49 23.80
N GLU A 31 -30.17 -14.52 23.94
CA GLU A 31 -30.23 -13.27 23.19
C GLU A 31 -29.38 -13.41 21.92
N ASP A 32 -30.05 -13.69 20.81
CA ASP A 32 -29.52 -13.52 19.46
C ASP A 32 -29.38 -12.02 19.17
N GLU A 33 -28.18 -11.46 19.35
CA GLU A 33 -27.81 -10.20 18.71
C GLU A 33 -27.22 -10.45 17.31
N PRO A 34 -27.75 -9.82 16.25
CA PRO A 34 -27.19 -9.96 14.92
C PRO A 34 -25.90 -9.14 14.83
N SER A 35 -24.76 -9.81 14.67
CA SER A 35 -23.52 -9.15 14.29
C SER A 35 -23.64 -8.68 12.84
N ASP A 36 -23.87 -7.38 12.65
CA ASP A 36 -23.72 -6.69 11.37
C ASP A 36 -22.26 -6.78 10.91
N TYR A 37 -21.94 -7.82 10.14
CA TYR A 37 -20.75 -7.84 9.31
C TYR A 37 -21.05 -7.00 8.07
N ASP A 38 -20.72 -5.71 8.17
CA ASP A 38 -20.59 -4.79 7.05
C ASP A 38 -19.50 -5.33 6.10
N ASP A 39 -19.94 -6.03 5.05
CA ASP A 39 -19.11 -6.53 3.94
C ASP A 39 -18.69 -5.34 3.08
N GLY A 40 -17.79 -4.54 3.65
CA GLY A 40 -17.15 -3.44 2.96
C GLY A 40 -16.14 -4.01 1.96
N ASP A 41 -16.62 -4.34 0.76
CA ASP A 41 -15.83 -4.53 -0.45
C ASP A 41 -14.90 -3.31 -0.64
N ARG A 42 -13.71 -3.40 -0.04
CA ARG A 42 -12.56 -2.61 -0.44
C ARG A 42 -11.89 -3.39 -1.55
N ASP A 43 -12.31 -3.09 -2.77
CA ASP A 43 -11.53 -3.32 -3.97
C ASP A 43 -10.17 -2.63 -3.80
N GLU A 44 -9.22 -3.32 -3.19
CA GLU A 44 -7.82 -3.03 -3.43
C GLU A 44 -7.56 -3.46 -4.87
N ASP A 45 -7.46 -2.45 -5.75
CA ASP A 45 -6.98 -2.53 -7.12
C ASP A 45 -5.60 -3.20 -7.15
N ASN A 46 -5.56 -4.53 -7.00
CA ASN A 46 -4.40 -5.34 -7.26
C ASN A 46 -4.42 -5.71 -8.75
N ASP A 47 -4.16 -4.72 -9.59
CA ASP A 47 -3.80 -4.86 -11.01
C ASP A 47 -2.39 -5.48 -11.18
N GLY A 48 -2.05 -6.43 -10.32
CA GLY A 48 -0.93 -7.34 -10.45
C GLY A 48 -1.32 -8.46 -11.39
N ASP A 49 -1.12 -8.25 -12.69
CA ASP A 49 -0.94 -9.33 -13.63
C ASP A 49 0.26 -10.18 -13.18
N GLU A 50 0.03 -11.11 -12.26
CA GLU A 50 0.97 -12.21 -11.98
C GLU A 50 0.96 -13.12 -13.21
N GLU A 51 1.82 -12.80 -14.18
CA GLU A 51 2.33 -13.78 -15.12
C GLU A 51 3.35 -14.66 -14.38
N ASP A 52 2.89 -15.84 -13.96
CA ASP A 52 3.75 -16.91 -13.43
C ASP A 52 4.62 -17.45 -14.56
N TYR A 53 5.94 -17.23 -14.46
CA TYR A 53 6.93 -17.92 -15.27
C TYR A 53 7.09 -19.36 -14.76
N LEU A 54 6.57 -20.31 -15.53
CA LEU A 54 6.95 -21.72 -15.41
C LEU A 54 7.58 -22.12 -16.74
N THR A 55 8.89 -21.88 -16.86
CA THR A 55 9.70 -22.39 -17.96
C THR A 55 10.81 -23.24 -17.37
N ASP A 56 10.68 -24.55 -17.51
CA ASP A 56 11.78 -25.50 -17.37
C ASP A 56 12.87 -25.15 -18.38
N TYR A 57 14.08 -24.86 -17.91
CA TYR A 57 15.28 -24.96 -18.74
C TYR A 57 16.48 -25.31 -17.87
N GLU A 58 16.90 -26.58 -17.93
CA GLU A 58 18.27 -26.97 -17.59
C GLU A 58 19.23 -26.37 -18.62
N GLY A 59 20.30 -25.73 -18.14
CA GLY A 59 21.34 -25.17 -18.99
C GLY A 59 22.42 -24.51 -18.15
N LEU A 60 23.40 -25.31 -17.72
CA LEU A 60 24.68 -24.84 -17.22
C LEU A 60 25.35 -23.99 -18.29
N GLU A 61 25.68 -22.73 -17.98
CA GLU A 61 26.88 -22.10 -18.55
C GLU A 61 27.37 -20.93 -17.68
N VAL A 62 28.67 -20.99 -17.42
CA VAL A 62 29.47 -20.12 -16.55
C VAL A 62 29.83 -18.84 -17.31
N GLY A 63 29.62 -17.67 -16.69
CA GLY A 63 30.04 -16.40 -17.30
C GLY A 63 29.94 -15.18 -16.38
N ASN A 64 31.03 -14.91 -15.65
CA ASN A 64 31.44 -13.66 -14.98
C ASN A 64 30.43 -12.49 -14.90
N ARG A 65 30.02 -12.16 -13.67
CA ARG A 65 29.56 -10.80 -13.31
C ARG A 65 30.47 -10.21 -12.24
N SER A 66 31.02 -9.05 -12.57
CA SER A 66 31.82 -8.18 -11.71
C SER A 66 30.98 -7.58 -10.58
N ASN A 67 31.54 -7.65 -9.37
CA ASN A 67 31.15 -6.96 -8.15
C ASN A 67 30.91 -5.46 -8.37
N GLU A 68 29.78 -4.96 -7.87
CA GLU A 68 29.73 -3.63 -7.25
C GLU A 68 28.97 -3.72 -5.92
N SER A 69 29.78 -3.78 -4.86
CA SER A 69 29.45 -3.64 -3.45
C SER A 69 28.98 -2.22 -3.16
N ASN A 70 27.84 -2.06 -2.49
CA ASN A 70 27.47 -0.82 -1.82
C ASN A 70 27.53 -1.05 -0.31
N GLU A 71 28.70 -0.80 0.27
CA GLU A 71 28.85 -0.41 1.67
C GLU A 71 28.96 1.12 1.70
N ASP A 72 28.13 1.80 2.51
CA ASP A 72 28.66 2.67 3.56
C ASP A 72 27.56 3.25 4.48
N HIS A 73 27.95 3.29 5.75
CA HIS A 73 27.25 3.60 7.00
C HIS A 73 26.77 5.07 7.11
N ASP A 74 25.54 5.32 7.60
CA ASP A 74 25.14 5.64 8.99
C ASP A 74 25.83 6.86 9.64
N ARG A 75 25.08 7.95 9.91
CA ARG A 75 24.71 8.39 11.29
C ARG A 75 24.08 9.79 11.37
N ASN A 76 23.21 9.91 12.39
CA ASN A 76 22.61 11.09 13.03
C ASN A 76 21.26 11.57 12.51
N ARG A 77 20.19 10.96 13.04
CA ARG A 77 18.97 11.69 13.40
C ARG A 77 18.71 11.51 14.89
N GLY A 78 18.64 12.63 15.58
CA GLY A 78 18.44 12.72 17.03
C GLY A 78 17.16 12.04 17.49
N GLU A 79 17.28 11.48 18.68
CA GLU A 79 16.23 10.96 19.53
C GLU A 79 15.15 12.02 19.76
N ASP A 80 13.92 11.71 19.35
CA ASP A 80 12.70 11.94 20.14
C ASP A 80 11.48 11.48 19.33
N ALA A 81 11.25 10.17 19.36
CA ALA A 81 9.93 9.57 19.21
C ALA A 81 9.96 8.24 19.96
N LYS A 82 9.50 8.27 21.22
CA LYS A 82 9.05 7.06 21.90
C LYS A 82 7.78 6.59 21.19
N ASP A 83 7.97 5.88 20.09
CA ASP A 83 6.99 4.94 19.57
C ASP A 83 7.73 3.62 19.45
N THR A 84 8.08 3.07 20.61
CA THR A 84 8.56 1.71 20.70
C THR A 84 7.33 0.85 20.46
N ASP A 85 7.15 0.44 19.21
CA ASP A 85 6.30 -0.71 18.89
C ASP A 85 6.65 -1.79 19.92
N PRO A 86 5.67 -2.32 20.67
CA PRO A 86 5.97 -3.27 21.73
C PRO A 86 6.75 -4.43 21.11
N ALA A 87 7.98 -4.64 21.58
CA ALA A 87 8.82 -5.72 21.10
C ALA A 87 8.01 -7.02 21.21
N PHE A 88 7.76 -7.66 20.06
CA PHE A 88 6.97 -8.89 20.00
C PHE A 88 7.50 -9.89 21.02
N SER A 89 6.66 -10.26 21.98
CA SER A 89 6.96 -11.25 22.99
C SER A 89 6.11 -12.48 22.76
N LEU A 90 6.75 -13.66 22.86
CA LEU A 90 6.05 -14.93 22.78
C LEU A 90 5.04 -15.03 23.94
N PRO A 91 3.84 -15.58 23.69
CA PRO A 91 2.96 -16.00 24.76
C PRO A 91 3.69 -16.92 25.75
N SER A 92 3.24 -16.97 27.00
CA SER A 92 3.81 -17.85 28.02
C SER A 92 2.73 -18.75 28.63
N GLY A 93 3.15 -19.79 29.36
CA GLY A 93 2.23 -20.72 30.02
C GLY A 93 1.28 -21.44 29.07
N LEU A 94 0.01 -21.55 29.44
CA LEU A 94 -1.02 -22.26 28.66
C LEU A 94 -1.29 -21.61 27.29
N TRP A 95 -1.15 -20.28 27.17
CA TRP A 95 -1.33 -19.58 25.89
C TRP A 95 -0.28 -19.99 24.85
N LEU A 96 0.96 -20.23 25.27
CA LEU A 96 2.00 -20.75 24.38
C LEU A 96 1.64 -22.15 23.89
N HIS A 97 1.27 -23.05 24.81
CA HIS A 97 0.89 -24.42 24.50
C HIS A 97 -0.30 -24.47 23.53
N LEU A 98 -1.31 -23.63 23.77
CA LEU A 98 -2.48 -23.55 22.89
C LEU A 98 -2.10 -23.03 21.51
N SER A 99 -1.29 -21.97 21.42
CA SER A 99 -0.88 -21.36 20.15
C SER A 99 -0.06 -22.34 19.30
N GLU A 100 0.92 -23.02 19.91
CA GLU A 100 1.72 -24.04 19.24
C GLU A 100 0.85 -25.24 18.80
N ALA A 101 -0.08 -25.71 19.64
CA ALA A 101 -0.99 -26.80 19.30
C ALA A 101 -1.95 -26.45 18.15
N ILE A 102 -2.47 -25.21 18.11
CA ILE A 102 -3.31 -24.71 17.02
C ILE A 102 -2.50 -24.64 15.72
N PHE A 103 -1.26 -24.15 15.78
CA PHE A 103 -0.39 -24.10 14.61
C PHE A 103 -0.08 -25.52 14.10
N GLN A 104 0.21 -26.46 15.01
CA GLN A 104 0.40 -27.87 14.67
C GLN A 104 -0.84 -28.46 13.97
N LEU A 105 -2.04 -28.20 14.50
CA LEU A 105 -3.29 -28.66 13.89
C LEU A 105 -3.49 -28.06 12.49
N SER A 106 -3.25 -26.76 12.35
CA SER A 106 -3.30 -26.07 11.06
C SER A 106 -2.37 -26.74 10.05
N MET A 107 -1.13 -27.03 10.44
CA MET A 107 -0.18 -27.70 9.55
C MET A 107 -0.58 -29.14 9.23
N ILE A 108 -1.23 -29.88 10.14
CA ILE A 108 -1.80 -31.20 9.82
C ILE A 108 -2.84 -31.09 8.71
N PHE A 109 -3.72 -30.09 8.77
CA PHE A 109 -4.71 -29.88 7.71
C PHE A 109 -4.04 -29.50 6.38
N TRP A 110 -3.04 -28.62 6.39
CA TRP A 110 -2.33 -28.19 5.18
C TRP A 110 -1.41 -29.26 4.56
N THR A 111 -0.86 -30.16 5.39
CA THR A 111 0.02 -31.26 4.96
C THR A 111 -0.71 -32.57 4.75
N TYR A 112 -2.05 -32.58 4.88
CA TYR A 112 -2.87 -33.72 4.49
C TYR A 112 -2.54 -34.12 3.04
N GLN A 113 -2.43 -35.42 2.80
CA GLN A 113 -2.09 -35.95 1.50
C GLN A 113 -2.94 -37.18 1.23
N GLU A 114 -3.61 -37.20 0.08
CA GLU A 114 -4.50 -38.28 -0.33
C GLU A 114 -3.99 -38.91 -1.63
N PRO A 115 -3.43 -40.13 -1.60
CA PRO A 115 -2.81 -40.75 -2.78
C PRO A 115 -3.74 -40.94 -3.97
N THR A 116 -5.05 -41.01 -3.75
CA THR A 116 -6.04 -41.11 -4.82
C THR A 116 -6.27 -39.78 -5.55
N GLY A 117 -5.79 -38.67 -4.99
CA GLY A 117 -6.05 -37.32 -5.45
C GLY A 117 -7.42 -36.77 -5.03
N ASP A 118 -8.27 -37.59 -4.40
CA ASP A 118 -9.58 -37.14 -3.92
C ASP A 118 -9.44 -36.30 -2.65
N MET A 119 -9.55 -34.98 -2.79
CA MET A 119 -9.44 -34.06 -1.66
C MET A 119 -10.73 -33.92 -0.85
N SER A 120 -11.75 -34.76 -1.08
CA SER A 120 -13.03 -34.69 -0.37
C SER A 120 -12.95 -35.00 1.12
N ALA A 121 -11.80 -35.43 1.66
CA ALA A 121 -11.61 -35.60 3.11
C ALA A 121 -10.79 -34.45 3.73
N SER A 122 -10.24 -33.55 2.91
CA SER A 122 -9.43 -32.42 3.37
C SER A 122 -10.31 -31.38 4.06
N ALA A 123 -9.98 -31.03 5.30
CA ALA A 123 -10.66 -29.97 6.03
C ALA A 123 -10.55 -28.61 5.31
N ILE A 124 -9.38 -28.31 4.71
CA ILE A 124 -9.16 -27.06 3.98
C ILE A 124 -10.02 -26.99 2.73
N ILE A 125 -10.17 -28.10 1.99
CA ILE A 125 -10.96 -28.12 0.76
C ILE A 125 -12.45 -28.07 1.07
N HIS A 126 -12.92 -28.73 2.13
CA HIS A 126 -14.29 -28.55 2.61
C HIS A 126 -14.58 -27.11 3.02
N PHE A 127 -13.69 -26.50 3.79
CA PHE A 127 -13.82 -25.10 4.18
C PHE A 127 -13.86 -24.19 2.94
N THR A 128 -13.01 -24.46 1.95
CA THR A 128 -13.00 -23.73 0.67
C THR A 128 -14.32 -23.88 -0.08
N ALA A 129 -14.90 -25.09 -0.10
CA ALA A 129 -16.19 -25.34 -0.73
C ALA A 129 -17.32 -24.56 -0.03
N ALA A 130 -17.32 -24.52 1.31
CA ALA A 130 -18.27 -23.73 2.08
C ALA A 130 -18.10 -22.21 1.82
N LEU A 131 -16.85 -21.72 1.70
CA LEU A 131 -16.55 -20.34 1.31
C LEU A 131 -17.01 -20.00 -0.12
N GLY A 132 -17.29 -21.00 -0.95
CA GLY A 132 -17.85 -20.83 -2.29
C GLY A 132 -19.36 -20.53 -2.29
N ILE A 133 -20.03 -20.55 -1.14
CA ILE A 133 -21.48 -20.39 -1.00
C ILE A 133 -21.78 -19.08 -0.28
N HIS A 134 -22.67 -18.27 -0.85
CA HIS A 134 -23.20 -17.08 -0.19
C HIS A 134 -24.02 -17.46 1.05
N GLY A 135 -23.71 -16.87 2.21
CA GLY A 135 -24.37 -17.18 3.47
C GLY A 135 -25.87 -16.86 3.50
N SER A 136 -26.32 -15.83 2.79
CA SER A 136 -27.72 -15.38 2.79
C SER A 136 -28.56 -16.02 1.67
N SER A 137 -28.02 -16.08 0.45
CA SER A 137 -28.75 -16.57 -0.72
C SER A 137 -28.59 -18.07 -0.97
N PHE A 138 -27.63 -18.73 -0.29
CA PHE A 138 -27.21 -20.11 -0.55
C PHE A 138 -26.82 -20.36 -2.02
N ALA A 139 -26.53 -19.30 -2.79
CA ALA A 139 -26.06 -19.40 -4.16
C ALA A 139 -24.53 -19.55 -4.19
N PHE A 140 -24.01 -20.13 -5.26
CA PHE A 140 -22.56 -20.17 -5.49
C PHE A 140 -22.03 -18.79 -5.87
N HIS A 141 -20.86 -18.44 -5.34
CA HIS A 141 -20.11 -17.27 -5.79
C HIS A 141 -19.72 -17.42 -7.26
N SER A 142 -19.63 -16.28 -7.97
CA SER A 142 -19.09 -16.24 -9.33
C SER A 142 -17.59 -16.57 -9.33
N ALA A 143 -17.05 -16.97 -10.48
CA ALA A 143 -15.61 -17.23 -10.61
C ALA A 143 -14.76 -16.00 -10.25
N HIS A 144 -15.25 -14.78 -10.51
CA HIS A 144 -14.61 -13.54 -10.09
C HIS A 144 -14.49 -13.45 -8.57
N ALA A 145 -15.61 -13.63 -7.86
CA ALA A 145 -15.66 -13.57 -6.41
C ALA A 145 -14.91 -14.74 -5.74
N SER A 146 -14.90 -15.92 -6.35
CA SER A 146 -14.15 -17.08 -5.84
C SER A 146 -12.64 -16.94 -6.04
N SER A 147 -12.18 -16.28 -7.10
CA SER A 147 -10.75 -16.13 -7.40
C SER A 147 -10.00 -15.37 -6.30
N SER A 148 -10.58 -14.28 -5.79
CA SER A 148 -9.99 -13.50 -4.68
C SER A 148 -9.93 -14.31 -3.39
N ARG A 149 -11.03 -15.00 -3.03
CA ARG A 149 -11.10 -15.89 -1.85
C ARG A 149 -10.06 -17.00 -1.91
N LEU A 150 -9.93 -17.67 -3.06
CA LEU A 150 -8.90 -18.70 -3.28
C LEU A 150 -7.48 -18.13 -3.18
N ALA A 151 -7.24 -16.94 -3.72
CA ALA A 151 -5.95 -16.26 -3.59
C ALA A 151 -5.59 -15.97 -2.12
N ALA A 152 -6.56 -15.54 -1.32
CA ALA A 152 -6.37 -15.31 0.12
C ALA A 152 -5.99 -16.61 0.86
N LEU A 153 -6.67 -17.73 0.57
CA LEU A 153 -6.33 -19.03 1.16
C LEU A 153 -4.93 -19.51 0.76
N VAL A 154 -4.57 -19.37 -0.52
CA VAL A 154 -3.22 -19.67 -1.01
C VAL A 154 -2.18 -18.82 -0.30
N TRP A 155 -2.45 -17.53 -0.08
CA TRP A 155 -1.57 -16.63 0.65
C TRP A 155 -1.38 -17.06 2.12
N ILE A 156 -2.47 -17.33 2.84
CA ILE A 156 -2.43 -17.83 4.22
C ILE A 156 -1.64 -19.15 4.28
N GLY A 157 -1.90 -20.08 3.37
CA GLY A 157 -1.16 -21.33 3.27
C GLY A 157 0.34 -21.11 3.08
N ARG A 158 0.76 -20.18 2.21
CA ARG A 158 2.17 -19.83 2.00
C ARG A 158 2.83 -19.32 3.28
N LEU A 159 2.16 -18.46 4.04
CA LEU A 159 2.68 -17.94 5.30
C LEU A 159 2.85 -19.04 6.35
N LEU A 160 1.85 -19.90 6.50
CA LEU A 160 1.91 -21.04 7.43
C LEU A 160 3.04 -22.01 7.05
N PHE A 161 3.19 -22.33 5.76
CA PHE A 161 4.28 -23.18 5.28
C PHE A 161 5.65 -22.54 5.43
N LEU A 162 5.78 -21.21 5.32
CA LEU A 162 7.04 -20.51 5.53
C LEU A 162 7.49 -20.65 6.99
N GLU A 163 6.59 -20.37 7.94
CA GLU A 163 6.85 -20.57 9.36
C GLU A 163 7.12 -22.04 9.68
N TYR A 164 6.38 -22.98 9.09
CA TYR A 164 6.61 -24.41 9.27
C TYR A 164 7.96 -24.89 8.71
N ALA A 165 8.39 -24.33 7.58
CA ALA A 165 9.65 -24.72 6.94
C ALA A 165 10.86 -24.22 7.73
N VAL A 166 10.83 -22.98 8.20
CA VAL A 166 11.94 -22.32 8.90
C VAL A 166 11.46 -21.49 10.08
N PRO A 167 10.97 -22.14 11.17
CA PRO A 167 10.46 -21.46 12.35
C PRO A 167 11.42 -20.42 12.91
N VAL A 168 10.97 -19.21 13.23
CA VAL A 168 11.85 -18.22 13.89
C VAL A 168 12.26 -18.72 15.28
N TYR A 169 11.31 -19.29 16.01
CA TYR A 169 11.50 -19.88 17.33
C TYR A 169 11.23 -21.37 17.30
N ALA A 170 11.75 -22.11 18.27
CA ALA A 170 11.46 -23.54 18.39
C ALA A 170 10.09 -23.74 19.04
N TYR A 171 9.28 -24.63 18.49
CA TYR A 171 7.99 -25.03 19.04
C TYR A 171 8.22 -26.17 20.04
N ASN A 172 8.57 -25.81 21.27
CA ASN A 172 9.05 -26.75 22.29
C ASN A 172 7.92 -27.39 23.10
N THR A 173 6.69 -26.87 23.03
CA THR A 173 5.54 -27.42 23.77
C THR A 173 4.89 -28.60 23.04
N LEU A 174 5.25 -28.82 21.77
CA LEU A 174 4.78 -29.95 20.97
C LEU A 174 5.42 -31.27 21.41
N ASP A 175 4.68 -32.37 21.32
CA ASP A 175 5.18 -33.73 21.59
C ASP A 175 6.42 -34.06 20.74
N LEU A 176 6.43 -33.60 19.49
CA LEU A 176 7.60 -33.60 18.62
C LEU A 176 8.01 -32.16 18.37
N ALA A 177 8.99 -31.69 19.15
CA ALA A 177 9.47 -30.32 19.07
C ALA A 177 9.93 -29.96 17.65
N TRP A 178 9.48 -28.81 17.14
CA TRP A 178 9.97 -28.29 15.88
C TRP A 178 11.13 -27.34 16.13
N PRO A 179 12.29 -27.59 15.51
CA PRO A 179 13.47 -26.78 15.80
C PRO A 179 13.38 -25.41 15.12
N CYS A 180 14.04 -24.42 15.71
CA CYS A 180 14.16 -23.09 15.11
C CYS A 180 15.05 -23.12 13.87
N ARG A 181 14.95 -22.08 13.04
CA ARG A 181 15.61 -21.95 11.73
C ARG A 181 17.14 -22.11 11.78
N THR A 182 17.77 -21.81 12.90
CA THR A 182 19.24 -21.92 13.07
C THR A 182 19.71 -23.36 13.26
N ALA A 183 18.82 -24.30 13.58
CA ALA A 183 19.15 -25.71 13.72
C ALA A 183 19.21 -26.44 12.36
N TYR A 184 18.63 -25.88 11.30
CA TYR A 184 18.69 -26.48 9.97
C TYR A 184 20.02 -26.15 9.28
N PRO A 185 20.72 -27.15 8.70
CA PRO A 185 21.99 -26.93 8.01
C PRO A 185 21.90 -25.94 6.85
N SER A 186 20.77 -25.93 6.15
CA SER A 186 20.48 -25.02 5.04
C SER A 186 18.98 -24.68 5.03
N GLN A 187 18.66 -23.44 5.38
CA GLN A 187 17.29 -22.92 5.35
C GLN A 187 16.72 -22.92 3.91
N PRO A 188 17.47 -22.51 2.86
CA PRO A 188 16.98 -22.59 1.48
C PRO A 188 16.62 -24.02 1.05
N ASP A 189 17.44 -25.02 1.39
CA ASP A 189 17.17 -26.41 1.02
C ASP A 189 15.95 -26.95 1.76
N ARG A 190 15.77 -26.56 3.02
CA ARG A 190 14.59 -26.92 3.80
C ARG A 190 13.31 -26.33 3.19
N ILE A 191 13.33 -25.05 2.83
CA ILE A 191 12.21 -24.39 2.13
C ILE A 191 11.92 -25.09 0.80
N SER A 192 12.95 -25.38 0.00
CA SER A 192 12.80 -26.06 -1.28
C SER A 192 12.19 -27.45 -1.13
N PHE A 193 12.63 -28.22 -0.14
CA PHE A 193 12.08 -29.53 0.18
C PHE A 193 10.59 -29.47 0.54
N ILE A 194 10.19 -28.55 1.42
CA ILE A 194 8.77 -28.38 1.79
C ILE A 194 7.95 -27.91 0.59
N ARG A 195 8.48 -26.97 -0.21
CA ARG A 195 7.85 -26.48 -1.44
C ARG A 195 7.52 -27.63 -2.38
N CYS A 196 8.52 -28.44 -2.73
CA CYS A 196 8.37 -29.55 -3.65
C CYS A 196 7.41 -30.63 -3.13
N LYS A 197 7.36 -30.83 -1.81
CA LYS A 197 6.49 -31.82 -1.20
C LYS A 197 5.03 -31.38 -1.12
N SER A 198 4.77 -30.10 -0.85
CA SER A 198 3.43 -29.68 -0.40
C SER A 198 2.83 -28.49 -1.13
N LEU A 199 3.63 -27.61 -1.75
CA LEU A 199 3.14 -26.36 -2.35
C LEU A 199 3.09 -26.38 -3.89
N LEU A 200 3.50 -27.46 -4.54
CA LEU A 200 3.42 -27.56 -6.01
C LEU A 200 2.08 -28.15 -6.45
N ARG A 201 1.74 -27.85 -7.70
CA ARG A 201 0.63 -28.48 -8.41
C ARG A 201 0.86 -29.99 -8.50
N GLY A 202 -0.18 -30.79 -8.30
CA GLY A 202 -0.11 -32.25 -8.43
C GLY A 202 0.53 -33.00 -7.24
N CYS A 203 0.87 -32.33 -6.14
CA CYS A 203 1.37 -32.98 -4.93
C CYS A 203 0.32 -33.82 -4.17
N TYR A 204 -0.93 -33.81 -4.63
CA TYR A 204 -2.08 -34.35 -3.91
C TYR A 204 -2.19 -33.82 -2.47
N THR A 205 -2.05 -32.49 -2.34
CA THR A 205 -2.23 -31.76 -1.08
C THR A 205 -3.34 -30.73 -1.24
N PRO A 206 -3.93 -30.22 -0.14
CA PRO A 206 -4.90 -29.14 -0.20
C PRO A 206 -4.37 -27.90 -0.90
N PHE A 207 -3.09 -27.59 -0.73
CA PHE A 207 -2.47 -26.46 -1.42
C PHE A 207 -2.45 -26.68 -2.94
N GLY A 208 -2.09 -27.88 -3.40
CA GLY A 208 -2.12 -28.24 -4.81
C GLY A 208 -3.52 -28.12 -5.42
N GLU A 209 -4.55 -28.58 -4.70
CA GLU A 209 -5.95 -28.47 -5.13
C GLU A 209 -6.42 -27.01 -5.20
N LEU A 210 -6.03 -26.16 -4.24
CA LEU A 210 -6.31 -24.73 -4.28
C LEU A 210 -5.68 -24.03 -5.49
N ILE A 211 -4.48 -24.44 -5.91
CA ILE A 211 -3.86 -23.95 -7.15
C ILE A 211 -4.71 -24.31 -8.36
N GLU A 212 -5.20 -25.55 -8.43
CA GLU A 212 -6.05 -26.02 -9.54
C GLU A 212 -7.37 -25.27 -9.60
N LEU A 213 -8.05 -25.12 -8.45
CA LEU A 213 -9.29 -24.35 -8.34
C LEU A 213 -9.08 -22.89 -8.74
N LYS A 214 -7.99 -22.26 -8.30
CA LYS A 214 -7.65 -20.88 -8.68
C LYS A 214 -7.38 -20.76 -10.18
N ALA A 215 -6.64 -21.71 -10.76
CA ALA A 215 -6.37 -21.73 -12.20
C ALA A 215 -7.66 -21.92 -13.02
N PHE A 216 -8.56 -22.78 -12.56
CA PHE A 216 -9.86 -23.00 -13.16
C PHE A 216 -10.73 -21.74 -13.10
N ALA A 217 -10.85 -21.11 -11.93
CA ALA A 217 -11.57 -19.85 -11.77
C ALA A 217 -11.01 -18.75 -12.69
N LYS A 218 -9.68 -18.59 -12.74
CA LYS A 218 -8.99 -17.64 -13.65
C LYS A 218 -9.30 -17.93 -15.12
N SER A 219 -9.42 -19.20 -15.50
CA SER A 219 -9.80 -19.58 -16.88
C SER A 219 -11.21 -19.13 -17.25
N ILE A 220 -12.16 -19.20 -16.30
CA ILE A 220 -13.53 -18.74 -16.49
C ILE A 220 -13.55 -17.20 -16.59
N VAL A 221 -12.91 -16.52 -15.64
CA VAL A 221 -12.76 -15.06 -15.61
C VAL A 221 -12.19 -14.53 -16.92
N LYS A 222 -11.16 -15.18 -17.47
CA LYS A 222 -10.54 -14.77 -18.74
C LYS A 222 -11.48 -14.90 -19.94
N ARG A 223 -12.39 -15.88 -19.93
CA ARG A 223 -13.39 -16.07 -21.00
C ARG A 223 -14.57 -15.13 -20.88
N GLU A 224 -15.04 -14.89 -19.65
CA GLU A 224 -16.20 -14.04 -19.36
C GLU A 224 -15.84 -12.55 -19.47
N GLY A 225 -14.59 -12.19 -19.20
CA GLY A 225 -14.14 -10.82 -19.14
C GLY A 225 -14.53 -10.15 -17.81
N VAL A 226 -14.09 -8.92 -17.60
CA VAL A 226 -14.47 -8.16 -16.40
C VAL A 226 -15.94 -7.74 -16.55
N PRO A 227 -16.81 -8.00 -15.54
CA PRO A 227 -18.17 -7.49 -15.56
C PRO A 227 -18.18 -5.98 -15.74
N GLY A 228 -19.15 -5.46 -16.51
CA GLY A 228 -19.33 -4.02 -16.61
C GLY A 228 -19.64 -3.44 -15.23
N ASN A 229 -18.74 -2.65 -14.68
CA ASN A 229 -18.90 -1.96 -13.39
C ASN A 229 -19.40 -0.52 -13.55
N LEU A 230 -19.63 -0.07 -14.78
CA LEU A 230 -20.06 1.28 -15.12
C LEU A 230 -21.28 1.24 -16.04
N ALA A 231 -22.35 1.93 -15.66
CA ALA A 231 -23.53 2.11 -16.51
C ALA A 231 -23.83 3.60 -16.73
N TRP A 232 -23.94 4.02 -17.99
CA TRP A 232 -24.33 5.38 -18.35
C TRP A 232 -25.83 5.58 -18.17
N ALA A 233 -26.22 6.72 -17.60
CA ALA A 233 -27.61 7.16 -17.65
C ALA A 233 -28.01 7.43 -19.12
N PRO A 234 -29.29 7.20 -19.49
CA PRO A 234 -29.75 7.39 -20.87
C PRO A 234 -29.56 8.81 -21.42
N ASP A 235 -29.46 9.82 -20.54
CA ASP A 235 -29.22 11.21 -20.92
C ASP A 235 -27.73 11.55 -21.15
N GLY A 236 -26.83 10.62 -20.85
CA GLY A 236 -25.38 10.79 -20.96
C GLY A 236 -24.78 11.80 -19.97
N ARG A 237 -25.51 12.20 -18.92
CA ARG A 237 -25.07 13.24 -17.96
C ARG A 237 -24.55 12.69 -16.64
N SER A 238 -24.75 11.42 -16.40
CA SER A 238 -24.24 10.71 -15.23
C SER A 238 -23.93 9.27 -15.56
N PHE A 239 -23.10 8.64 -14.73
CA PHE A 239 -22.87 7.20 -14.76
C PHE A 239 -22.91 6.65 -13.33
N THR A 240 -23.28 5.39 -13.18
CA THR A 240 -23.23 4.65 -11.93
C THR A 240 -22.02 3.75 -11.92
N ILE A 241 -21.27 3.73 -10.81
CA ILE A 241 -20.21 2.77 -10.53
C ILE A 241 -20.75 1.77 -9.50
N GLY A 242 -20.75 0.49 -9.82
CA GLY A 242 -21.36 -0.53 -8.96
C GLY A 242 -22.86 -0.28 -8.77
N ASP A 243 -23.37 -0.58 -7.56
CA ASP A 243 -24.81 -0.63 -7.30
C ASP A 243 -25.42 0.70 -6.78
N ASP A 244 -24.61 1.65 -6.30
CA ASP A 244 -25.13 2.84 -5.60
C ASP A 244 -24.41 4.17 -5.89
N LYS A 245 -23.18 4.14 -6.43
CA LYS A 245 -22.39 5.37 -6.61
C LYS A 245 -22.70 6.03 -7.95
N THR A 246 -23.62 7.00 -7.93
CA THR A 246 -23.91 7.85 -9.09
C THR A 246 -22.96 9.05 -9.14
N VAL A 247 -22.27 9.23 -10.27
CA VAL A 247 -21.41 10.38 -10.53
C VAL A 247 -22.03 11.23 -11.65
N ARG A 248 -22.27 12.52 -11.38
CA ARG A 248 -22.73 13.47 -12.41
C ARG A 248 -21.56 14.15 -13.09
N LEU A 249 -21.64 14.31 -14.41
CA LEU A 249 -20.61 15.02 -15.18
C LEU A 249 -20.46 16.48 -14.74
N SER A 250 -21.56 17.14 -14.36
CA SER A 250 -21.49 18.52 -13.84
C SER A 250 -20.67 18.61 -12.55
N GLU A 251 -20.89 17.67 -11.62
CA GLU A 251 -20.14 17.59 -10.36
C GLU A 251 -18.67 17.27 -10.61
N PHE A 252 -18.39 16.36 -11.54
CA PHE A 252 -17.03 16.04 -11.96
C PHE A 252 -16.30 17.26 -12.52
N CYS A 253 -16.91 18.01 -13.44
CA CYS A 253 -16.34 19.26 -13.97
C CYS A 253 -16.16 20.32 -12.88
N GLU A 254 -17.12 20.46 -11.96
CA GLU A 254 -17.00 21.36 -10.82
C GLU A 254 -15.82 21.00 -9.93
N ILE A 255 -15.59 19.71 -9.65
CA ILE A 255 -14.45 19.24 -8.85
C ILE A 255 -13.13 19.63 -9.53
N HIS A 256 -13.03 19.49 -10.86
CA HIS A 256 -11.83 19.89 -11.60
C HIS A 256 -11.52 21.39 -11.45
N HIS A 257 -12.54 22.23 -11.56
CA HIS A 257 -12.37 23.68 -11.38
C HIS A 257 -12.10 24.06 -9.92
N LYS A 258 -12.80 23.44 -8.97
CA LYS A 258 -12.63 23.66 -7.53
C LYS A 258 -11.23 23.26 -7.06
N ALA A 259 -10.65 22.17 -7.58
CA ALA A 259 -9.31 21.74 -7.24
C ALA A 259 -8.25 22.79 -7.59
N VAL A 260 -8.29 23.35 -8.80
CA VAL A 260 -7.36 24.42 -9.22
C VAL A 260 -7.58 25.69 -8.40
N LYS A 261 -8.85 26.08 -8.20
CA LYS A 261 -9.20 27.26 -7.42
C LYS A 261 -8.72 27.17 -5.97
N ALA A 262 -8.86 26.00 -5.34
CA ALA A 262 -8.39 25.77 -3.98
C ALA A 262 -6.87 25.97 -3.85
N VAL A 263 -6.10 25.45 -4.82
CA VAL A 263 -4.64 25.66 -4.87
C VAL A 263 -4.32 27.15 -5.03
N GLN A 264 -5.00 27.85 -5.94
CA GLN A 264 -4.79 29.30 -6.16
C GLN A 264 -5.09 30.13 -4.90
N GLU A 265 -6.21 29.83 -4.22
CA GLU A 265 -6.60 30.50 -2.97
C GLU A 265 -5.61 30.25 -1.84
N GLN A 266 -5.15 29.00 -1.67
CA GLN A 266 -4.16 28.62 -0.67
C GLN A 266 -2.79 29.25 -0.95
N VAL A 267 -2.34 29.26 -2.22
CA VAL A 267 -1.12 29.97 -2.62
C VAL A 267 -1.26 31.47 -2.33
N GLY A 268 -2.40 32.08 -2.66
CA GLY A 268 -2.67 33.49 -2.32
C GLY A 268 -2.61 33.77 -0.81
N GLU A 269 -3.16 32.88 0.02
CA GLU A 269 -3.07 32.95 1.48
C GLU A 269 -1.59 32.89 1.94
N MET A 270 -0.82 31.96 1.38
CA MET A 270 0.59 31.76 1.73
C MET A 270 1.51 32.88 1.25
N LEU A 271 1.18 33.56 0.15
CA LEU A 271 1.94 34.72 -0.34
C LEU A 271 1.68 35.99 0.49
N LEU A 272 0.69 35.99 1.39
CA LEU A 272 0.43 37.06 2.34
C LEU A 272 0.23 38.42 1.63
N GLY A 273 -0.53 38.40 0.54
CA GLY A 273 -0.80 39.59 -0.30
C GLY A 273 0.40 40.06 -1.12
N TRP A 274 1.40 39.20 -1.33
CA TRP A 274 2.44 39.43 -2.33
C TRP A 274 1.99 38.87 -3.67
N GLU A 275 2.15 39.66 -4.72
CA GLU A 275 1.87 39.26 -6.10
C GLU A 275 3.18 39.40 -6.88
N PRO A 276 3.98 38.33 -7.00
CA PRO A 276 5.21 38.38 -7.77
C PRO A 276 4.89 38.48 -9.26
N ASP A 277 5.62 39.31 -9.99
CA ASP A 277 5.51 39.38 -11.44
C ASP A 277 6.42 38.33 -12.08
N ILE A 278 5.92 37.10 -12.21
CA ILE A 278 6.65 35.99 -12.84
C ILE A 278 6.03 35.68 -14.19
N ASP A 279 6.79 35.92 -15.25
CA ASP A 279 6.47 35.43 -16.58
C ASP A 279 6.84 33.94 -16.69
N VAL A 280 5.84 33.06 -16.51
CA VAL A 280 6.01 31.61 -16.60
C VAL A 280 6.52 31.19 -17.99
N SER A 281 6.16 31.91 -19.04
CA SER A 281 6.58 31.61 -20.41
C SER A 281 8.09 31.84 -20.62
N ALA A 282 8.69 32.69 -19.80
CA ALA A 282 10.13 32.95 -19.81
C ALA A 282 10.94 31.93 -18.99
N ILE A 283 10.30 31.12 -18.14
CA ILE A 283 11.00 30.11 -17.32
C ILE A 283 11.62 29.05 -18.24
N ARG A 284 12.93 28.84 -18.07
CA ARG A 284 13.68 27.80 -18.79
C ARG A 284 14.15 26.73 -17.84
N ASP A 285 14.09 25.48 -18.28
CA ASP A 285 14.67 24.34 -17.59
C ASP A 285 15.73 23.65 -18.45
N ASP A 286 16.52 22.77 -17.85
CA ASP A 286 17.42 21.84 -18.54
C ASP A 286 17.06 20.40 -18.16
N LEU A 287 16.31 19.75 -19.06
CA LEU A 287 15.87 18.36 -18.93
C LEU A 287 17.02 17.35 -18.85
N THR A 288 18.25 17.75 -19.18
CA THR A 288 19.45 16.89 -19.16
C THR A 288 20.28 17.08 -17.89
N TYR A 289 20.03 18.13 -17.12
CA TYR A 289 20.79 18.41 -15.91
C TYR A 289 20.38 17.45 -14.78
N ARG A 290 21.37 16.78 -14.18
CA ARG A 290 21.15 15.70 -13.18
C ARG A 290 21.81 15.97 -11.83
N LYS A 291 22.30 17.20 -11.60
CA LYS A 291 22.89 17.56 -10.31
C LYS A 291 21.84 17.42 -9.21
N ALA A 292 22.12 16.59 -8.21
CA ALA A 292 21.22 16.42 -7.07
C ALA A 292 20.97 17.75 -6.36
N GLY A 293 19.71 18.02 -6.03
CA GLY A 293 19.25 19.25 -5.38
C GLY A 293 19.07 20.46 -6.30
N TRP A 294 19.36 20.33 -7.61
CA TRP A 294 19.11 21.41 -8.57
C TRP A 294 17.68 21.37 -9.12
N SER A 295 17.12 22.52 -9.47
CA SER A 295 15.84 22.69 -10.17
C SER A 295 15.88 23.95 -11.06
N PHE A 296 14.83 24.19 -11.85
CA PHE A 296 14.69 25.44 -12.60
C PHE A 296 14.71 26.70 -11.70
N ILE A 297 14.44 26.59 -10.40
CA ILE A 297 14.57 27.72 -9.45
C ILE A 297 16.03 28.19 -9.37
N ASP A 298 16.98 27.26 -9.43
CA ASP A 298 18.41 27.52 -9.27
C ASP A 298 19.05 28.10 -10.55
N LYS A 299 18.28 28.20 -11.63
CA LYS A 299 18.72 28.80 -12.88
C LYS A 299 18.67 30.32 -12.79
N ILE A 300 19.84 30.95 -12.91
CA ILE A 300 20.02 32.40 -12.73
C ILE A 300 19.12 33.19 -13.69
N GLU A 301 18.97 32.73 -14.93
CA GLU A 301 18.15 33.40 -15.94
C GLU A 301 16.66 33.48 -15.57
N ASN A 302 16.18 32.62 -14.68
CA ASN A 302 14.78 32.61 -14.24
C ASN A 302 14.50 33.63 -13.12
N ASN A 303 15.53 34.21 -12.49
CA ASN A 303 15.41 35.20 -11.39
C ASN A 303 14.55 34.71 -10.19
N LEU A 304 14.50 33.41 -9.93
CA LEU A 304 13.66 32.82 -8.86
C LEU A 304 14.39 32.61 -7.52
N VAL A 305 15.73 32.65 -7.51
CA VAL A 305 16.57 32.27 -6.36
C VAL A 305 16.30 33.13 -5.11
N ASP A 306 15.98 34.41 -5.27
CA ASP A 306 15.80 35.34 -4.14
C ASP A 306 14.33 35.49 -3.68
N ILE A 307 13.41 34.72 -4.29
CA ILE A 307 12.00 34.75 -3.92
C ILE A 307 11.80 34.34 -2.46
N TRP A 308 12.46 33.28 -1.99
CA TRP A 308 12.34 32.83 -0.60
C TRP A 308 12.82 33.91 0.39
N LYS A 309 13.86 34.69 0.05
CA LYS A 309 14.34 35.80 0.89
C LYS A 309 13.28 36.88 0.99
N THR A 310 12.63 37.20 -0.13
CA THR A 310 11.53 38.17 -0.15
C THR A 310 10.37 37.70 0.72
N LEU A 311 9.99 36.43 0.59
CA LEU A 311 8.94 35.83 1.41
C LEU A 311 9.30 35.84 2.91
N LEU A 312 10.55 35.51 3.26
CA LEU A 312 11.02 35.54 4.65
C LEU A 312 10.93 36.94 5.27
N HIS A 313 11.35 37.98 4.55
CA HIS A 313 11.23 39.37 5.03
C HIS A 313 9.78 39.80 5.19
N ARG A 314 8.86 39.29 4.36
CA ARG A 314 7.43 39.54 4.50
C ARG A 314 6.83 38.81 5.68
N LEU A 315 7.19 37.54 5.89
CA LEU A 315 6.77 36.76 7.06
C LEU A 315 7.07 37.55 8.33
N GLN A 316 8.27 38.10 8.47
CA GLN A 316 8.65 38.90 9.65
C GLN A 316 7.73 40.09 9.96
N LYS A 317 7.14 40.71 8.93
CA LYS A 317 6.32 41.93 9.01
C LYS A 317 4.81 41.68 8.93
N SER A 318 4.40 40.43 8.75
CA SER A 318 3.01 40.07 8.46
C SER A 318 2.40 39.22 9.58
N SER A 319 1.12 38.94 9.41
CA SER A 319 0.34 38.06 10.26
C SER A 319 -0.31 36.98 9.41
N PHE A 320 -0.50 35.81 9.99
CA PHE A 320 -1.21 34.70 9.36
C PHE A 320 -2.41 34.34 10.22
N ARG A 321 -3.61 34.32 9.60
CA ARG A 321 -4.89 34.04 10.28
C ARG A 321 -5.08 34.85 11.58
N GLY A 322 -4.72 36.13 11.52
CA GLY A 322 -4.91 37.09 12.62
C GLY A 322 -3.79 37.13 13.67
N THR A 323 -2.76 36.28 13.59
CA THR A 323 -1.63 36.29 14.53
C THR A 323 -0.31 36.68 13.85
N PRO A 324 0.50 37.59 14.42
CA PRO A 324 1.77 38.00 13.82
C PRO A 324 2.82 36.89 13.91
N PHE A 325 3.64 36.75 12.87
CA PHE A 325 4.76 35.80 12.87
C PHE A 325 5.88 36.17 13.84
N THR A 326 6.05 37.46 14.14
CA THR A 326 7.06 37.92 15.08
C THR A 326 6.41 38.71 16.21
N LYS A 327 6.94 38.54 17.43
CA LYS A 327 6.59 39.33 18.60
C LYS A 327 7.88 39.73 19.30
N SER A 328 8.13 41.04 19.40
CA SER A 328 9.33 41.59 20.02
C SER A 328 10.66 41.03 19.47
N GLY A 329 10.74 40.80 18.15
CA GLY A 329 11.94 40.28 17.49
C GLY A 329 12.12 38.75 17.54
N HIS A 330 11.21 38.02 18.19
CA HIS A 330 11.21 36.55 18.21
C HIS A 330 10.10 35.98 17.35
N TRP A 331 10.35 34.83 16.71
CA TRP A 331 9.34 34.09 15.96
C TRP A 331 8.27 33.53 16.90
N ASN A 332 7.00 33.72 16.53
CA ASN A 332 5.86 33.11 17.18
C ASN A 332 5.72 31.66 16.68
N ALA A 333 6.12 30.71 17.51
CA ALA A 333 6.10 29.29 17.15
C ALA A 333 4.72 28.81 16.69
N GLU A 334 3.65 29.21 17.36
CA GLU A 334 2.28 28.81 17.00
C GLU A 334 1.88 29.29 15.60
N THR A 335 2.21 30.54 15.26
CA THR A 335 1.92 31.10 13.93
C THR A 335 2.77 30.43 12.85
N CYS A 336 4.05 30.15 13.14
CA CYS A 336 4.90 29.38 12.23
C CYS A 336 4.34 27.97 11.98
N HIS A 337 3.90 27.25 13.02
CA HIS A 337 3.29 25.94 12.87
C HIS A 337 2.00 25.99 12.04
N LYS A 338 1.13 26.99 12.28
CA LYS A 338 -0.08 27.20 11.48
C LYS A 338 0.24 27.43 9.99
N TYR A 339 1.27 28.22 9.70
CA TYR A 339 1.71 28.47 8.33
C TYR A 339 2.30 27.23 7.66
N LEU A 340 3.17 26.49 8.36
CA LEU A 340 3.73 25.23 7.85
C LEU A 340 2.65 24.17 7.62
N SER A 341 1.68 24.06 8.53
CA SER A 341 0.53 23.18 8.36
C SER A 341 -0.32 23.56 7.14
N ALA A 342 -0.50 24.86 6.88
CA ALA A 342 -1.18 25.32 5.67
C ALA A 342 -0.39 24.96 4.40
N GLY A 343 0.95 25.00 4.45
CA GLY A 343 1.81 24.48 3.38
C GLY A 343 1.61 22.98 3.11
N THR A 344 1.46 22.17 4.16
CA THR A 344 1.14 20.74 3.99
C THR A 344 -0.22 20.53 3.34
N GLU A 345 -1.25 21.30 3.72
CA GLU A 345 -2.57 21.24 3.08
C GLU A 345 -2.56 21.74 1.63
N LEU A 346 -1.72 22.74 1.33
CA LEU A 346 -1.45 23.19 -0.04
C LEU A 346 -0.83 22.07 -0.87
N ASN A 347 0.15 21.33 -0.34
CA ASN A 347 0.75 20.19 -1.06
C ASN A 347 -0.32 19.15 -1.41
N LYS A 348 -1.19 18.76 -0.46
CA LYS A 348 -2.30 17.81 -0.71
C LYS A 348 -3.25 18.32 -1.80
N SER A 349 -3.58 19.60 -1.77
CA SER A 349 -4.48 20.21 -2.76
C SER A 349 -3.82 20.30 -4.14
N ALA A 350 -2.51 20.61 -4.19
CA ALA A 350 -1.70 20.63 -5.39
C ALA A 350 -1.61 19.23 -6.01
N PHE A 351 -1.40 18.18 -5.20
CA PHE A 351 -1.42 16.79 -5.64
C PHE A 351 -2.75 16.45 -6.34
N ALA A 352 -3.88 16.75 -5.69
CA ALA A 352 -5.20 16.49 -6.25
C ALA A 352 -5.42 17.28 -7.57
N ALA A 353 -5.06 18.57 -7.59
CA ALA A 353 -5.21 19.40 -8.78
C ALA A 353 -4.36 18.91 -9.95
N ILE A 354 -3.10 18.52 -9.71
CA ILE A 354 -2.22 17.91 -10.71
C ILE A 354 -2.83 16.60 -11.22
N HIS A 355 -3.31 15.74 -10.32
CA HIS A 355 -3.90 14.45 -10.69
C HIS A 355 -5.12 14.60 -11.61
N PHE A 356 -5.97 15.60 -11.37
CA PHE A 356 -7.15 15.87 -12.20
C PHE A 356 -6.85 16.65 -13.49
N ARG A 357 -5.78 17.44 -13.53
CA ARG A 357 -5.55 18.43 -14.61
C ARG A 357 -4.35 18.15 -15.49
N ALA A 358 -3.40 17.33 -15.07
CA ALA A 358 -2.17 17.02 -15.80
C ALA A 358 -2.34 15.81 -16.76
N GLY A 359 -3.39 15.84 -17.59
CA GLY A 359 -3.73 14.78 -18.54
C GLY A 359 -4.43 13.58 -17.89
N LEU A 360 -4.20 12.38 -18.43
CA LEU A 360 -4.76 11.14 -17.86
C LEU A 360 -4.28 10.95 -16.41
N PRO A 361 -5.08 10.50 -15.45
CA PRO A 361 -4.57 10.24 -14.10
C PRO A 361 -3.47 9.17 -14.11
N GLY A 362 -2.43 9.36 -13.30
CA GLY A 362 -1.39 8.35 -13.08
C GLY A 362 -1.78 7.37 -11.98
N ARG A 363 -1.18 6.18 -11.97
CA ARG A 363 -1.41 5.23 -10.86
C ARG A 363 -0.90 5.80 -9.54
N GLY A 364 -1.50 5.40 -8.42
CA GLY A 364 -1.09 5.88 -7.09
C GLY A 364 0.41 5.74 -6.83
N THR A 365 1.01 4.62 -7.23
CA THR A 365 2.46 4.35 -7.10
C THR A 365 3.33 5.24 -8.00
N GLU A 366 2.81 5.72 -9.12
CA GLU A 366 3.50 6.65 -10.02
C GLU A 366 3.46 8.08 -9.44
N VAL A 367 2.27 8.56 -9.07
CA VAL A 367 2.07 9.95 -8.69
C VAL A 367 2.67 10.25 -7.31
N THR A 368 2.60 9.31 -6.36
CA THR A 368 3.20 9.46 -5.02
C THR A 368 4.73 9.39 -5.02
N SER A 369 5.34 9.01 -6.15
CA SER A 369 6.79 8.94 -6.31
C SER A 369 7.41 10.20 -6.93
N ILE A 370 6.58 11.18 -7.34
CA ILE A 370 7.02 12.39 -8.03
C ILE A 370 7.91 13.22 -7.11
N ARG A 371 9.10 13.55 -7.61
CA ARG A 371 10.08 14.42 -6.94
C ARG A 371 10.24 15.72 -7.71
N TYR A 372 10.11 16.82 -6.98
CA TYR A 372 10.33 18.16 -7.50
C TYR A 372 11.81 18.48 -7.73
N LEU A 373 12.66 18.14 -6.76
CA LEU A 373 14.10 18.38 -6.83
C LEU A 373 14.80 17.31 -7.63
N ASN A 374 15.86 17.70 -8.35
CA ASN A 374 16.67 16.73 -9.04
C ASN A 374 17.28 15.73 -8.06
N SER A 375 17.09 14.44 -8.34
CA SER A 375 17.81 13.34 -7.70
C SER A 375 18.41 12.44 -8.79
N LYS A 376 18.79 11.19 -8.49
CA LYS A 376 19.10 10.21 -9.57
C LYS A 376 17.93 10.08 -10.57
N LEU A 377 16.71 10.42 -10.13
CA LEU A 377 15.50 10.57 -10.95
C LEU A 377 14.83 11.90 -10.60
N SER A 378 14.65 12.77 -11.58
CA SER A 378 13.88 14.03 -11.46
C SER A 378 12.58 13.87 -12.24
N ASN A 379 11.47 14.34 -11.68
CA ASN A 379 10.17 14.17 -12.31
C ASN A 379 9.54 15.48 -12.75
N VAL A 380 9.83 16.61 -12.12
CA VAL A 380 9.20 17.89 -12.44
C VAL A 380 10.17 18.77 -13.23
N PHE A 381 9.69 19.34 -14.33
CA PHE A 381 10.46 20.25 -15.18
C PHE A 381 9.60 21.38 -15.72
N PHE A 382 10.22 22.40 -16.32
CA PHE A 382 9.54 23.42 -17.12
C PHE A 382 9.83 23.30 -18.62
N TYR A 383 8.77 23.35 -19.44
CA TYR A 383 8.85 23.33 -20.88
C TYR A 383 7.74 24.18 -21.51
N ASP A 384 8.12 25.12 -22.38
CA ASP A 384 7.21 25.98 -23.15
C ASP A 384 6.14 26.70 -22.30
N GLY A 385 6.58 27.30 -21.19
CA GLY A 385 5.70 28.03 -20.27
C GLY A 385 4.78 27.16 -19.42
N GLN A 386 4.99 25.85 -19.40
CA GLN A 386 4.22 24.90 -18.60
C GLN A 386 5.13 24.03 -17.75
N MET A 387 4.66 23.70 -16.55
CA MET A 387 5.27 22.65 -15.77
C MET A 387 4.92 21.30 -16.41
N ILE A 388 5.91 20.43 -16.55
CA ILE A 388 5.74 19.06 -17.04
C ILE A 388 6.20 18.07 -15.97
N ILE A 389 5.52 16.93 -15.92
CA ILE A 389 5.88 15.82 -15.04
C ILE A 389 6.25 14.62 -15.92
N VAL A 390 7.49 14.15 -15.76
CA VAL A 390 8.05 13.01 -16.50
C VAL A 390 8.19 11.83 -15.55
N ILE A 391 7.46 10.75 -15.85
CA ILE A 391 7.45 9.53 -15.04
C ILE A 391 7.99 8.37 -15.88
N SER A 392 8.96 7.64 -15.35
CA SER A 392 9.40 6.37 -15.96
C SER A 392 8.44 5.26 -15.53
N TYR A 393 7.65 4.75 -16.47
CA TYR A 393 6.70 3.68 -16.21
C TYR A 393 7.40 2.32 -16.17
N ASN A 394 7.12 1.53 -15.13
CA ASN A 394 7.86 0.29 -14.81
C ASN A 394 7.08 -1.02 -15.06
N LYS A 395 5.77 -1.02 -15.33
CA LYS A 395 4.99 -2.28 -15.49
C LYS A 395 5.52 -3.11 -16.68
N ALA A 396 6.05 -2.48 -17.73
CA ALA A 396 6.72 -3.15 -18.85
C ALA A 396 8.20 -3.52 -18.59
N ARG A 397 8.81 -2.98 -17.53
CA ARG A 397 10.21 -3.26 -17.18
C ARG A 397 10.37 -4.65 -16.57
N ALA A 398 9.38 -5.09 -15.78
CA ALA A 398 9.35 -6.42 -15.19
C ALA A 398 9.28 -7.53 -16.25
N SER A 399 8.63 -7.27 -17.38
CA SER A 399 8.48 -8.25 -18.47
C SER A 399 9.52 -8.10 -19.58
N ASN A 400 9.88 -6.86 -19.97
CA ASN A 400 10.64 -6.61 -21.21
C ASN A 400 11.96 -5.87 -20.97
N ASN A 401 12.30 -5.53 -19.73
CA ASN A 401 13.50 -4.74 -19.36
C ASN A 401 13.57 -3.32 -19.98
N TYR A 402 12.48 -2.83 -20.60
CA TYR A 402 12.36 -1.48 -21.14
C TYR A 402 11.43 -0.63 -20.26
N ALA A 403 11.86 0.59 -19.93
CA ALA A 403 11.00 1.61 -19.34
C ALA A 403 10.58 2.61 -20.43
N PHE A 404 9.31 2.99 -20.46
CA PHE A 404 8.84 4.11 -21.27
C PHE A 404 8.57 5.33 -20.39
N TYR A 405 8.66 6.52 -20.97
CA TYR A 405 8.44 7.77 -20.25
C TYR A 405 7.06 8.32 -20.58
N ILE A 406 6.30 8.65 -19.55
CA ILE A 406 5.02 9.36 -19.65
C ILE A 406 5.29 10.82 -19.29
N VAL A 407 4.98 11.73 -20.21
CA VAL A 407 5.07 13.18 -20.00
C VAL A 407 3.66 13.73 -19.78
N ARG A 408 3.49 14.47 -18.69
CA ARG A 408 2.22 15.06 -18.27
C ARG A 408 2.37 16.57 -18.25
N TYR A 409 1.54 17.29 -19.01
CA TYR A 409 1.54 18.74 -19.04
C TYR A 409 0.58 19.29 -17.99
N VAL A 410 1.10 20.12 -17.09
CA VAL A 410 0.29 20.84 -16.11
C VAL A 410 -0.24 22.11 -16.77
N PRO A 411 -1.54 22.43 -16.64
CA PRO A 411 -2.09 23.68 -17.18
C PRO A 411 -1.33 24.92 -16.67
N ALA A 412 -1.29 25.98 -17.49
CA ALA A 412 -0.49 27.17 -17.21
C ALA A 412 -0.90 27.89 -15.91
N ASP A 413 -2.21 27.96 -15.65
CA ASP A 413 -2.79 28.55 -14.44
C ASP A 413 -2.37 27.81 -13.16
N LEU A 414 -2.31 26.48 -13.23
CA LEU A 414 -1.80 25.65 -12.13
C LEU A 414 -0.27 25.69 -12.03
N SER A 415 0.43 25.71 -13.17
CA SER A 415 1.91 25.79 -13.22
C SER A 415 2.42 27.03 -12.48
N LEU A 416 1.76 28.19 -12.67
CA LEU A 416 2.09 29.42 -11.96
C LEU A 416 1.95 29.26 -10.44
N SER A 417 0.84 28.69 -9.96
CA SER A 417 0.61 28.43 -8.53
C SER A 417 1.68 27.52 -7.93
N LEU A 418 2.10 26.49 -8.66
CA LEU A 418 3.14 25.55 -8.22
C LEU A 418 4.54 26.21 -8.18
N VAL A 419 4.84 27.19 -9.04
CA VAL A 419 6.10 27.96 -8.95
C VAL A 419 6.16 28.74 -7.63
N TYR A 420 5.06 29.37 -7.23
CA TYR A 420 5.00 30.12 -5.96
C TYR A 420 5.16 29.22 -4.74
N GLN A 421 4.50 28.07 -4.74
CA GLN A 421 4.63 27.07 -3.69
C GLN A 421 6.10 26.59 -3.53
N ASN A 422 6.77 26.32 -4.66
CA ASN A 422 8.12 25.74 -4.64
C ASN A 422 9.23 26.76 -4.37
N SER A 423 9.01 28.05 -4.67
CA SER A 423 9.99 29.12 -4.47
C SER A 423 10.01 29.69 -3.03
N GLY A 424 9.05 29.30 -2.18
CA GLY A 424 8.94 29.75 -0.80
C GLY A 424 9.66 28.89 0.27
N SER A 425 10.25 27.74 -0.10
CA SER A 425 10.90 26.84 0.86
C SER A 425 12.41 27.06 0.92
N PRO A 426 12.99 27.36 2.10
CA PRO A 426 14.44 27.51 2.29
C PRO A 426 15.19 26.16 2.31
N ASP A 427 14.46 25.04 2.35
CA ASP A 427 15.03 23.70 2.39
C ASP A 427 14.67 22.95 1.09
N SER A 428 15.35 23.32 0.01
CA SER A 428 15.42 22.55 -1.25
C SER A 428 16.22 21.24 -1.09
N SER A 429 16.41 20.74 0.13
CA SER A 429 17.10 19.49 0.45
C SER A 429 16.17 18.40 1.02
N GLN A 430 14.94 18.73 1.42
CA GLN A 430 13.99 17.74 1.88
C GLN A 430 13.09 17.29 0.73
N TYR A 431 13.05 15.98 0.52
CA TYR A 431 12.21 15.25 -0.42
C TYR A 431 10.73 15.59 -0.23
N THR A 432 10.30 16.74 -0.73
CA THR A 432 8.89 17.11 -0.77
C THR A 432 8.30 16.34 -1.95
N ARG A 433 7.71 15.20 -1.62
CA ARG A 433 6.81 14.49 -2.53
C ARG A 433 5.58 15.39 -2.71
N ILE A 434 5.09 15.49 -3.95
CA ILE A 434 3.82 16.17 -4.23
C ILE A 434 2.72 15.48 -3.42
#